data_AF-A0A7Y3MCZ9-F1
#
_entry.id   AF-A0A7Y3MCZ9-F1
#
_cell.length_a   1.000
_cell.length_b   1.000
_cell.length_c   1.000
_cell.angle_alpha   90.00
_cell.angle_beta   90.00
_cell.angle_gamma   90.00
#
_symmetry.space_group_name_H-M   'P 1'
#
loop_
_entity.id
_entity.type
_entity.pdbx_description
1 polymer ?
#
loop_
_entity_poly.entity_id
_entity_poly.type
_entity_poly.pdbx_seq_one_letter_code
_entity_poly.pdbx_strand_id
1 'polypeptide(L)' 'MPENKCAGMLMHISSLAGSPGIGDIGDAAQTFLDQLNHMRLRVWQMLPLGPAG' A
#
# COMPACT_ATOMS: atom_id res chain seq x y z
N MET A 1 6.23 -21.32 3.01
CA MET A 1 6.07 -20.54 4.26
C MET A 1 5.22 -21.39 5.19
N PRO A 2 5.64 -21.63 6.44
CA PRO A 2 4.79 -22.27 7.46
C PRO A 2 3.43 -21.59 7.55
N GLU A 3 2.41 -22.32 7.98
CA GLU A 3 1.11 -21.75 8.34
C GLU A 3 1.33 -20.54 9.27
N ASN A 4 0.67 -19.42 8.95
CA ASN A 4 0.83 -18.10 9.58
C ASN A 4 2.09 -17.26 9.25
N LYS A 5 3.04 -17.68 8.41
CA LYS A 5 4.13 -16.77 7.97
C LYS A 5 3.76 -15.96 6.73
N CYS A 6 3.74 -14.64 6.82
CA CYS A 6 3.55 -13.73 5.68
C CYS A 6 4.66 -12.68 5.58
N ALA A 7 4.76 -12.06 4.41
CA ALA A 7 5.59 -10.89 4.15
C ALA A 7 4.69 -9.76 3.63
N GLY A 8 5.17 -8.53 3.75
CA GLY A 8 4.44 -7.33 3.36
C GLY A 8 5.34 -6.15 3.07
N MET A 9 4.72 -5.02 2.73
CA MET A 9 5.38 -3.75 2.47
C MET A 9 4.81 -2.66 3.35
N LEU A 10 5.70 -1.83 3.91
CA LEU A 10 5.33 -0.56 4.54
C LEU A 10 5.43 0.54 3.50
N MET A 11 4.30 1.17 3.19
CA MET A 11 4.24 2.33 2.29
C MET A 11 2.99 3.13 2.61
N HIS A 12 3.10 4.45 2.77
CA HIS A 12 1.93 5.28 3.01
C HIS A 12 1.18 5.61 1.70
N ILE A 13 -0.14 5.81 1.75
CA ILE A 13 -0.94 6.16 0.56
C ILE A 13 -0.42 7.41 -0.13
N SER A 14 0.04 8.40 0.63
CA SER A 14 0.61 9.63 0.05
C SER A 14 1.88 9.41 -0.78
N SER A 15 2.55 8.28 -0.64
CA SER A 15 3.74 7.90 -1.42
C SER A 15 3.39 7.29 -2.79
N LEU A 16 2.12 6.95 -3.03
CA LEU A 16 1.66 6.51 -4.34
C LEU A 16 1.73 7.67 -5.34
N ALA A 17 1.85 7.31 -6.62
CA ALA A 17 1.61 8.27 -7.68
C ALA A 17 0.15 8.75 -7.62
N GLY A 18 -0.07 10.05 -7.67
CA GLY A 18 -1.40 10.65 -7.70
C GLY A 18 -1.39 12.04 -8.31
N SER A 19 -2.56 12.56 -8.65
CA SER A 19 -2.71 13.82 -9.38
C SER A 19 -3.70 14.76 -8.67
N PRO A 20 -3.31 16.02 -8.37
CA PRO A 20 -1.98 16.61 -8.56
C PRO A 20 -1.04 16.30 -7.37
N GLY A 21 -0.06 15.42 -7.58
CA GLY A 21 1.17 15.35 -6.77
C GLY A 21 1.14 14.55 -5.47
N ILE A 22 -0.03 14.09 -5.01
CA ILE A 22 -0.15 13.24 -3.82
C ILE A 22 -1.00 12.01 -4.13
N GLY A 23 -0.57 10.85 -3.63
CA GLY A 23 -1.34 9.62 -3.74
C GLY A 23 -2.62 9.64 -2.89
N ASP A 24 -3.63 8.93 -3.36
CA ASP A 24 -4.95 8.81 -2.75
C ASP A 24 -5.45 7.35 -2.77
N ILE A 25 -6.68 7.14 -2.30
CA ILE A 25 -7.37 5.85 -2.40
C ILE A 25 -8.07 5.77 -3.76
N GLY A 26 -7.27 5.64 -4.82
CA GLY A 26 -7.73 5.58 -6.22
C GLY A 26 -7.03 4.50 -7.04
N ASP A 27 -6.90 4.72 -8.35
CA ASP A 27 -6.38 3.74 -9.32
C ASP A 27 -4.95 3.28 -9.00
N ALA A 28 -4.11 4.18 -8.49
CA ALA A 28 -2.74 3.85 -8.09
C ALA A 28 -2.71 2.90 -6.89
N ALA A 29 -3.67 3.01 -5.96
CA ALA A 29 -3.79 2.09 -4.83
C ALA A 29 -4.26 0.71 -5.28
N GLN A 30 -5.21 0.63 -6.22
CA GLN A 30 -5.63 -0.64 -6.82
C GLN A 30 -4.48 -1.31 -7.56
N THR A 31 -3.77 -0.55 -8.40
CA THR A 31 -2.58 -1.03 -9.11
C THR A 31 -1.51 -1.55 -8.14
N PHE A 32 -1.32 -0.87 -7.00
CA PHE A 32 -0.38 -1.32 -5.98
C PHE A 32 -0.83 -2.63 -5.30
N LEU A 33 -2.12 -2.82 -5.02
CA LEU A 33 -2.65 -4.08 -4.51
C LEU A 33 -2.43 -5.23 -5.50
N ASP A 34 -2.62 -5.00 -6.81
CA ASP A 34 -2.33 -5.98 -7.85
C ASP A 34 -0.84 -6.36 -7.87
N GLN A 35 0.05 -5.38 -7.69
CA GLN A 35 1.50 -5.63 -7.57
C GLN A 35 1.84 -6.45 -6.32
N LEU A 36 1.27 -6.13 -5.15
CA LEU A 36 1.48 -6.91 -3.93
C LEU A 36 1.01 -8.35 -4.11
N ASN A 37 -0.16 -8.55 -4.72
CA ASN A 37 -0.70 -9.87 -5.02
C ASN A 37 0.22 -10.65 -5.98
N HIS A 38 0.70 -10.00 -7.05
CA HIS A 38 1.66 -10.60 -7.99
C HIS A 38 2.96 -11.04 -7.29
N MET A 39 3.47 -10.23 -6.35
CA MET A 39 4.65 -10.53 -5.55
C MET A 39 4.39 -11.51 -4.39
N ARG A 40 3.14 -11.96 -4.19
CA ARG A 40 2.70 -12.79 -3.05
C ARG A 40 2.95 -12.13 -1.68
N LEU A 41 2.98 -10.79 -1.64
CA LEU A 41 2.97 -10.01 -0.41
C LEU A 41 1.53 -9.89 0.07
N ARG A 42 1.29 -10.23 1.35
CA ARG A 42 -0.06 -10.36 1.91
C ARG A 42 -0.44 -9.23 2.87
N VAL A 43 0.52 -8.36 3.19
CA VAL A 43 0.33 -7.25 4.13
C VAL A 43 0.78 -5.96 3.47
N TRP A 44 -0.09 -4.96 3.49
CA TRP A 44 0.25 -3.57 3.24
C TRP A 44 0.10 -2.81 4.55
N GLN A 45 1.24 -2.38 5.10
CA GLN A 45 1.27 -1.55 6.30
C GLN A 45 1.35 -0.07 5.91
N MET A 46 0.63 0.77 6.64
CA MET A 46 0.57 2.23 6.42
C MET A 46 0.84 2.98 7.73
N LEU A 47 1.24 4.26 7.59
CA LEU A 47 1.27 5.24 8.69
C LEU A 47 -0.17 5.68 9.05
N PRO A 48 -0.39 6.41 10.17
CA PRO A 48 -1.71 6.93 10.53
C PRO A 48 -2.34 7.77 9.42
N LEU A 49 -3.64 7.56 9.17
CA LEU A 49 -4.43 8.27 8.15
C LEU A 49 -5.15 9.51 8.68
N GLY A 50 -4.89 9.90 9.93
CA GLY A 50 -5.45 11.11 10.51
C GLY A 50 -4.89 12.38 9.85
N PRO A 51 -5.48 13.55 10.12
CA PRO A 51 -4.87 14.83 9.77
C PRO A 51 -3.41 14.87 10.24
N ALA A 52 -2.52 15.32 9.36
CA ALA A 52 -1.09 15.36 9.64
C ALA A 52 -0.68 16.55 10.56
N GLY A 53 -1.64 17.38 10.98
CA GLY A 53 -1.46 18.59 11.77
C GLY A 53 -2.44 18.69 12.92
#